data_AF-A0A091G1X2-F1
#
_entry.id   AF-A0A091G1X2-F1
#
_cell.length_a   1.000
_cell.length_b   1.000
_cell.length_c   1.000
_cell.angle_alpha   90.00
_cell.angle_beta   90.00
_cell.angle_gamma   90.00
#
_symmetry.space_group_name_H-M   'P 1'
#
loop_
_entity.id
_entity.type
_entity.pdbx_description
1 polymer ?
#
loop_
_entity_poly.entity_id
_entity_poly.type
_entity_poly.pdbx_seq_one_letter_code
_entity_poly.pdbx_strand_id
1 'polypeptide(L)' 'MKIETEFSIGDEVWAICRGTKTIGKYEAIGPKKIDYIEVCVDGDIVQESYECKGLSGFYFPDELFKTREAAEITAEALNK' A
#
# COMPACT_ATOMS: atom_id res chain seq x y z
N MET A 1 19.75 -14.49 -5.65
CA MET A 1 18.33 -14.68 -5.27
C MET A 1 17.54 -13.60 -5.98
N LYS A 2 16.49 -13.95 -6.74
CA LYS A 2 15.56 -12.99 -7.33
C LYS A 2 14.33 -12.98 -6.42
N ILE A 3 13.95 -11.82 -5.93
CA ILE A 3 12.73 -11.63 -5.15
C ILE A 3 11.70 -11.06 -6.13
N GLU A 4 10.57 -11.75 -6.28
CA GLU A 4 9.47 -11.26 -7.09
C GLU A 4 8.50 -10.53 -6.17
N THR A 5 8.29 -9.25 -6.47
CA THR A 5 7.44 -8.31 -5.74
C THR A 5 6.11 -8.18 -6.48
N GLU A 6 5.01 -7.95 -5.78
CA GLU A 6 3.69 -7.78 -6.43
C GLU A 6 3.66 -6.52 -7.31
N PHE A 7 4.31 -5.46 -6.84
CA PHE A 7 4.46 -4.19 -7.55
C PHE A 7 5.93 -3.87 -7.82
N SER A 8 6.17 -2.93 -8.74
CA SER A 8 7.50 -2.45 -9.11
C SER A 8 7.69 -0.97 -8.79
N ILE A 9 8.94 -0.56 -8.58
CA ILE A 9 9.29 0.87 -8.47
C ILE A 9 8.83 1.58 -9.75
N GLY A 10 8.07 2.65 -9.59
CA GLY A 10 7.48 3.43 -10.68
C GLY A 10 6.02 3.10 -10.99
N ASP A 11 5.49 1.97 -10.50
CA ASP A 11 4.08 1.62 -10.66
C ASP A 11 3.18 2.67 -9.97
N GLU A 12 2.07 3.00 -10.62
CA GLU A 12 1.03 3.88 -10.06
C GLU A 12 -0.04 3.05 -9.35
N VAL A 13 -0.17 3.27 -8.04
CA VAL A 13 -1.07 2.53 -7.16
C VAL A 13 -1.97 3.47 -6.36
N TRP A 14 -3.07 2.92 -5.86
CA TRP A 14 -3.95 3.54 -4.88
C TRP A 14 -3.70 2.87 -3.53
N ALA A 15 -3.31 3.65 -2.53
CA ALA A 15 -3.07 3.17 -1.17
C ALA A 15 -4.31 3.39 -0.31
N ILE A 16 -4.64 2.47 0.59
CA ILE A 16 -5.59 2.74 1.67
C ILE A 16 -4.85 3.34 2.85
N CYS A 17 -5.35 4.46 3.37
CA CYS A 17 -4.74 5.16 4.50
C CYS A 17 -5.77 5.44 5.56
N ARG A 18 -5.36 5.40 6.83
CA ARG A 18 -6.22 5.83 7.92
C ARG A 18 -6.19 7.36 8.03
N GLY A 19 -7.30 8.01 7.72
CA GLY A 19 -7.45 9.45 7.70
C GLY A 19 -7.17 10.07 9.08
N THR A 20 -6.38 11.17 9.07
CA THR A 20 -5.94 11.86 10.29
C THR A 20 -6.94 12.89 10.81
N LYS A 21 -7.90 13.33 9.98
CA LYS A 21 -8.76 14.49 10.28
C LYS A 21 -10.10 14.17 10.94
N THR A 22 -10.61 12.95 10.78
CA THR A 22 -11.93 12.60 11.32
C THR A 22 -11.98 11.12 11.68
N ILE A 23 -11.93 10.81 12.98
CA ILE A 23 -12.14 9.48 13.60
C ILE A 23 -11.65 8.32 12.71
N GLY A 24 -10.33 8.28 12.44
CA GLY A 24 -9.62 7.09 11.96
C GLY A 24 -10.27 6.25 10.88
N LYS A 25 -11.00 6.85 9.92
CA LYS A 25 -11.60 6.13 8.80
C LYS A 25 -10.55 5.81 7.75
N TYR A 26 -10.64 4.64 7.14
CA TYR A 26 -9.84 4.29 5.98
C TYR A 26 -10.36 5.01 4.74
N GLU A 27 -9.45 5.54 3.94
CA GLU A 27 -9.71 6.23 2.69
C GLU A 27 -8.70 5.82 1.61
N ALA A 28 -9.15 5.77 0.36
CA ALA A 28 -8.29 5.50 -0.79
C ALA A 28 -7.55 6.79 -1.20
N ILE A 29 -6.22 6.74 -1.26
CA ILE A 29 -5.34 7.85 -1.63
C ILE A 29 -4.51 7.45 -2.84
N GLY A 30 -4.63 8.22 -3.93
CA GLY A 30 -3.93 7.88 -5.17
C GLY A 30 -4.34 8.71 -6.38
N PRO A 31 -3.77 8.40 -7.56
CA PRO A 31 -2.67 7.44 -7.73
C PRO A 31 -1.35 8.02 -7.17
N LYS A 32 -0.50 7.14 -6.65
CA LYS A 32 0.86 7.44 -6.15
C LYS A 32 1.85 6.47 -6.77
N LYS A 33 3.06 6.96 -7.03
CA LYS A 33 4.14 6.12 -7.55
C LYS A 33 4.85 5.43 -6.40
N ILE A 34 5.14 4.15 -6.55
CA ILE A 34 6.08 3.45 -5.68
C ILE A 34 7.47 3.98 -5.98
N ASP A 35 8.18 4.47 -4.97
CA ASP A 35 9.55 4.97 -5.09
C ASP A 35 10.57 4.16 -4.29
N TYR A 36 10.11 3.30 -3.38
CA TYR A 36 10.94 2.36 -2.66
C TYR A 36 10.18 1.08 -2.29
N ILE A 37 10.90 -0.03 -2.26
CA ILE A 37 10.40 -1.35 -1.86
C ILE A 37 11.38 -1.92 -0.84
N GLU A 38 10.87 -2.33 0.32
CA GLU A 38 11.62 -3.05 1.33
C GLU A 38 11.19 -4.52 1.37
N VAL A 39 12.17 -5.41 1.34
CA VAL A 39 11.94 -6.84 1.58
C VAL A 39 12.81 -7.29 2.75
N CYS A 40 12.14 -7.69 3.84
CA CYS A 40 12.77 -8.26 5.02
C CYS A 40 12.66 -9.78 4.97
N VAL A 41 13.77 -10.48 5.23
CA VAL A 41 13.82 -11.95 5.29
C VAL A 41 14.31 -12.35 6.66
N ASP A 42 13.45 -13.00 7.44
CA ASP A 42 13.78 -13.56 8.76
C ASP A 42 13.40 -15.05 8.81
N GLY A 43 14.41 -15.91 8.71
CA GLY A 43 14.22 -17.35 8.54
C GLY A 43 13.43 -17.67 7.26
N ASP A 44 12.28 -18.31 7.43
CA ASP A 44 11.36 -18.69 6.34
C ASP A 44 10.30 -17.61 6.06
N ILE A 45 10.32 -16.49 6.78
CA ILE A 45 9.35 -15.40 6.62
C ILE A 45 9.94 -14.36 5.68
N VAL A 46 9.19 -14.03 4.62
CA VAL A 46 9.47 -12.91 3.72
C VAL A 46 8.37 -11.88 3.90
N GLN A 47 8.73 -10.68 4.38
CA GLN A 47 7.83 -9.56 4.50
C GLN A 47 8.20 -8.50 3.47
N GLU A 48 7.19 -8.08 2.71
CA GLU A 48 7.30 -7.04 1.71
C GLU A 48 6.55 -5.79 2.16
N SER A 49 7.16 -4.63 1.96
CA SER A 49 6.50 -3.35 2.17
C SER A 49 6.95 -2.31 1.15
N TYR A 50 6.09 -1.34 0.90
CA TYR A 50 6.21 -0.39 -0.20
C TYR A 50 6.11 1.04 0.33
N GLU A 51 6.99 1.92 -0.13
CA GLU A 51 6.83 3.36 0.06
C GLU A 51 6.24 3.99 -1.20
N CYS A 52 5.26 4.87 -1.00
CA CYS A 52 4.60 5.59 -2.06
C CYS A 52 4.98 7.07 -2.01
N LYS A 53 5.46 7.62 -3.12
CA LYS A 53 5.94 8.99 -3.23
C LYS A 53 4.92 10.01 -2.73
N GLY A 54 5.29 10.75 -1.69
CA GLY A 54 4.46 11.81 -1.10
C GLY A 54 3.34 11.29 -0.20
N LEU A 55 3.36 10.00 0.16
CA LEU A 55 2.73 9.46 1.35
C LEU A 55 3.79 9.21 2.42
N SER A 56 3.37 9.12 3.67
CA SER A 56 4.26 8.83 4.79
C SER A 56 4.04 7.40 5.28
N GLY A 57 5.13 6.65 5.44
CA GLY A 57 5.11 5.28 5.96
C GLY A 57 5.21 4.22 4.87
N PHE A 58 5.16 2.97 5.31
CA PHE A 58 5.19 1.80 4.45
C PHE A 58 3.80 1.17 4.39
N TYR A 59 3.49 0.63 3.22
CA TYR A 59 2.25 -0.06 2.91
C TYR A 59 2.54 -1.52 2.60
N PHE A 60 1.67 -2.41 3.04
CA PHE A 60 1.71 -3.82 2.67
C PHE A 60 1.06 -4.05 1.30
N PRO A 61 1.35 -5.19 0.63
CA PRO A 61 0.75 -5.50 -0.66
C PRO A 61 -0.79 -5.41 -0.67
N ASP A 62 -1.44 -5.84 0.42
CA ASP A 62 -2.90 -5.81 0.59
C ASP A 62 -3.48 -4.41 0.90
N GLU A 63 -2.61 -3.43 1.12
CA GLU A 63 -2.98 -2.02 1.29
C GLU A 63 -2.83 -1.20 0.00
N LEU A 64 -2.32 -1.82 -1.08
CA LEU A 64 -2.09 -1.20 -2.37
C LEU A 64 -2.96 -1.82 -3.48
N PHE A 65 -3.51 -0.98 -4.34
CA PHE A 65 -4.44 -1.40 -5.38
C PHE A 65 -4.09 -0.77 -6.73
N LYS A 66 -4.23 -1.55 -7.81
CA LYS A 66 -4.05 -1.06 -9.18
C LYS A 66 -5.16 -0.12 -9.64
N THR A 67 -6.31 -0.13 -8.97
CA THR A 67 -7.47 0.69 -9.30
C THR A 67 -8.02 1.40 -8.08
N ARG A 68 -8.60 2.58 -8.31
CA ARG A 68 -9.30 3.37 -7.29
C ARG A 68 -10.47 2.59 -6.70
N GLU A 69 -11.29 1.98 -7.55
CA GLU A 69 -12.50 1.26 -7.15
C GLU A 69 -12.20 0.14 -6.16
N ALA A 70 -11.15 -0.65 -6.40
CA ALA A 70 -10.75 -1.71 -5.48
C ALA A 70 -10.30 -1.15 -4.12
N ALA A 71 -9.53 -0.05 -4.12
CA ALA A 71 -9.12 0.61 -2.88
C ALA A 71 -10.32 1.18 -2.09
N GLU A 72 -11.29 1.79 -2.77
CA GLU A 72 -12.49 2.34 -2.14
C GLU A 72 -13.36 1.24 -1.53
N ILE A 73 -13.58 0.13 -2.23
CA ILE A 73 -14.31 -1.03 -1.70
C ILE A 73 -13.65 -1.57 -0.42
N THR A 74 -12.32 -1.72 -0.43
CA THR A 74 -11.57 -2.19 0.74
C THR A 74 -11.66 -1.18 1.90
N ALA A 75 -11.48 0.11 1.63
CA ALA A 75 -11.58 1.16 2.63
C ALA A 75 -12.98 1.20 3.27
N GLU A 76 -14.05 1.07 2.48
CA GLU A 76 -15.42 0.97 2.98
C GLU A 76 -15.64 -0.26 3.85
N ALA A 77 -15.05 -1.41 3.49
CA ALA A 77 -15.14 -2.63 4.28
C ALA A 77 -14.45 -2.49 5.64
N LEU A 78 -13.28 -1.85 5.69
CA LEU A 78 -12.52 -1.61 6.94
C LEU A 78 -13.15 -0.57 7.87
N ASN A 79 -14.09 0.23 7.36
CA ASN A 79 -14.81 1.24 8.13
C ASN A 79 -16.09 0.72 8.82
N LYS A 80 -16.49 -0.53 8.58
CA LYS A 80 -17.69 -1.17 9.15
C LYS A 80 -17.38 -1.84 10.48
#